data_AF-A0A9Q7QW31-F1
#
_entry.id   AF-A0A9Q7QW31-F1
#
_cell.length_a   1.000
_cell.length_b   1.000
_cell.length_c   1.000
_cell.angle_alpha   90.00
_cell.angle_beta   90.00
_cell.angle_gamma   90.00
#
_symmetry.space_group_name_H-M   'P 1'
#
loop_
_entity.id
_entity.type
_entity.pdbx_description
1 polymer ?
#
loop_
_entity_poly.entity_id
_entity_poly.type
_entity_poly.pdbx_seq_one_letter_code
_entity_poly.pdbx_strand_id
1 'polypeptide(L)'
;MNPHLAHLVSDYQASIRTAVELMQQSAIPLPASNADWVGTDIPDQGELAGGIRYFKHGYGCAVHLPTATVSFDFGEQGEIDGVTLSRLAGFAENRLVEYGFTDEDELKQCFDQEVAAGSLVYSGYILYYVATVRSQTRTLEDSDSPSPPEPPGSPS
;
A
#
# COMPACT_ATOMS: atom_id res chain seq x y z
N MET A 1 -5.49 -6.94 -9.64
CA MET A 1 -5.09 -7.66 -8.43
C MET A 1 -6.00 -8.85 -8.16
N ASN A 2 -5.39 -10.01 -7.92
CA ASN A 2 -6.00 -11.24 -7.42
C ASN A 2 -6.82 -10.95 -6.15
N PRO A 3 -8.05 -11.48 -6.03
CA PRO A 3 -8.95 -11.16 -4.92
C PRO A 3 -8.44 -11.66 -3.56
N HIS A 4 -7.74 -12.79 -3.50
CA HIS A 4 -7.16 -13.33 -2.27
C HIS A 4 -6.03 -12.43 -1.76
N LEU A 5 -5.13 -12.01 -2.66
CA LEU A 5 -4.07 -11.08 -2.31
C LEU A 5 -4.62 -9.70 -1.95
N ALA A 6 -5.63 -9.22 -2.68
CA ALA A 6 -6.28 -7.94 -2.39
C ALA A 6 -6.92 -7.93 -1.00
N HIS A 7 -7.55 -9.03 -0.59
CA HIS A 7 -8.12 -9.19 0.75
C HIS A 7 -7.03 -9.12 1.83
N LEU A 8 -5.95 -9.90 1.67
CA LEU A 8 -4.82 -9.91 2.61
C LEU A 8 -4.15 -8.54 2.74
N VAL A 9 -3.91 -7.85 1.60
CA VAL A 9 -3.35 -6.50 1.59
C VAL A 9 -4.27 -5.51 2.31
N SER A 10 -5.59 -5.61 2.09
CA SER A 10 -6.56 -4.71 2.71
C SER A 10 -6.58 -4.83 4.23
N ASP A 11 -6.60 -6.06 4.75
CA ASP A 11 -6.62 -6.33 6.19
C ASP A 11 -5.31 -5.96 6.88
N TYR A 12 -4.18 -6.21 6.20
CA TYR A 12 -2.86 -5.77 6.65
C TYR A 12 -2.81 -4.24 6.76
N GLN A 13 -3.20 -3.51 5.71
CA GLN A 13 -3.22 -2.04 5.72
C GLN A 13 -4.23 -1.48 6.74
N ALA A 14 -5.37 -2.13 6.96
CA ALA A 14 -6.32 -1.74 8.00
C ALA A 14 -5.73 -1.88 9.42
N SER A 15 -4.94 -2.94 9.64
CA SER A 15 -4.21 -3.14 10.88
C SER A 15 -3.12 -2.08 11.08
N ILE A 16 -2.41 -1.68 10.01
CA ILE A 16 -1.45 -0.57 10.09
C ILE A 16 -2.17 0.74 10.47
N ARG A 17 -3.30 1.07 9.83
CA ARG A 17 -4.06 2.27 10.17
C ARG A 17 -4.43 2.29 11.65
N THR A 18 -4.93 1.17 12.17
CA THR A 18 -5.25 1.01 13.60
C THR A 18 -4.02 1.21 14.48
N ALA A 19 -2.88 0.61 14.12
CA ALA A 19 -1.63 0.74 14.86
C ALA A 19 -1.13 2.19 14.88
N VAL A 20 -1.15 2.87 13.73
CA VAL A 20 -0.73 4.26 13.57
C VAL A 20 -1.64 5.21 14.34
N GLU A 21 -2.95 5.00 14.34
CA GLU A 21 -3.88 5.77 15.17
C GLU A 21 -3.55 5.62 16.67
N LEU A 22 -3.25 4.41 17.15
CA LEU A 22 -2.83 4.17 18.53
C LEU A 22 -1.49 4.85 18.85
N MET A 23 -0.54 4.85 17.91
CA MET A 23 0.73 5.56 18.04
C MET A 23 0.50 7.06 18.23
N GLN A 24 -0.33 7.68 17.39
CA GLN A 24 -0.67 9.10 17.51
C GLN A 24 -1.37 9.43 18.84
N GLN A 25 -2.31 8.60 19.27
CA GLN A 25 -2.98 8.73 20.57
C GLN A 25 -2.01 8.63 21.76
N SER A 26 -0.87 7.95 21.54
CA SER A 26 0.21 7.78 22.51
C SER A 26 1.32 8.81 22.34
N ALA A 27 1.03 9.94 21.69
CA ALA A 27 1.97 11.03 21.41
C ALA A 27 3.19 10.66 20.54
N ILE A 28 3.09 9.58 19.75
CA ILE A 28 4.07 9.23 18.71
C ILE A 28 3.51 9.74 17.37
N PRO A 29 4.05 10.84 16.81
CA PRO A 29 3.53 11.43 15.57
C PRO A 29 3.83 10.56 14.35
N LEU A 30 3.06 10.74 13.27
CA LEU A 30 3.48 10.21 11.97
C LEU A 30 4.73 10.95 11.50
N PRO A 31 5.73 10.22 11.00
CA PRO A 31 6.91 10.83 10.42
C PRO A 31 6.56 11.42 9.04
N ALA A 32 7.24 12.50 8.64
CA ALA A 32 7.08 13.08 7.30
C ALA A 32 7.83 12.29 6.22
N SER A 33 8.76 11.41 6.62
CA SER A 33 9.51 10.50 5.76
C SER A 33 9.98 9.28 6.56
N ASN A 34 10.35 8.20 5.87
CA ASN A 34 11.01 7.07 6.55
C ASN A 34 12.32 7.48 7.24
N ALA A 35 13.06 8.46 6.72
CA ALA A 35 14.28 8.97 7.33
C ALA A 35 13.98 9.70 8.66
N ASP A 36 12.90 10.50 8.68
CA ASP A 36 12.45 11.17 9.90
C ASP A 36 12.04 10.15 10.97
N TRP A 37 11.40 9.04 10.58
CA TRP A 37 11.07 7.95 11.49
C TRP A 37 12.32 7.39 12.20
N VAL A 38 13.38 7.10 11.44
CA VAL A 38 14.63 6.59 12.01
C VAL A 38 15.18 7.54 13.06
N GLY A 39 15.13 8.85 12.76
CA GLY A 39 15.64 9.93 13.61
C GLY A 39 14.75 10.30 14.80
N THR A 40 13.58 9.66 14.99
CA THR A 40 12.75 9.89 16.17
C THR A 40 13.43 9.40 17.45
N ASP A 41 13.28 10.17 18.53
CA ASP A 41 13.83 9.87 19.87
C ASP A 41 12.84 9.04 20.73
N ILE A 42 12.00 8.23 20.09
CA ILE A 42 11.11 7.31 20.82
C ILE A 42 11.90 6.06 21.22
N PRO A 43 11.57 5.43 22.37
CA PRO A 43 12.19 4.15 22.74
C PRO A 43 11.97 3.08 21.67
N ASP A 44 12.96 2.22 21.47
CA ASP A 44 12.86 1.08 20.54
C ASP A 44 11.72 0.12 20.90
N GLN A 45 11.31 0.10 22.18
CA GLN A 45 10.21 -0.71 22.69
C GLN A 45 9.41 0.09 23.71
N GLY A 46 8.10 -0.11 23.73
CA GLY A 46 7.24 0.51 24.72
C GLY A 46 5.80 0.04 24.62
N GLU A 47 4.92 0.77 25.28
CA GLU A 47 3.48 0.55 25.29
C GLU A 47 2.74 1.77 24.76
N LEU A 48 1.77 1.52 23.90
CA LEU A 48 0.79 2.47 23.42
C LEU A 48 -0.43 2.46 24.35
N ALA A 49 -1.40 3.33 24.07
CA ALA A 49 -2.69 3.37 24.73
C ALA A 49 -3.31 1.95 24.87
N GLY A 50 -3.77 1.63 26.07
CA GLY A 50 -4.33 0.31 26.38
C GLY A 50 -3.29 -0.80 26.66
N GLY A 51 -2.02 -0.47 26.86
CA GLY A 51 -0.96 -1.45 27.14
C GLY A 51 -0.51 -2.24 25.90
N ILE A 52 -0.79 -1.72 24.70
CA ILE A 52 -0.45 -2.36 23.43
C ILE A 52 1.05 -2.19 23.18
N ARG A 53 1.79 -3.30 23.11
CA ARG A 53 3.24 -3.26 22.91
C ARG A 53 3.61 -2.87 21.48
N TYR A 54 4.65 -2.06 21.35
CA TYR A 54 5.27 -1.75 20.07
C TYR A 54 6.79 -2.02 20.08
N PHE A 55 7.35 -2.25 18.90
CA PHE A 55 8.79 -2.40 18.65
C PHE A 55 9.17 -1.57 17.43
N LYS A 56 9.93 -0.48 17.61
CA LYS A 56 10.52 0.29 16.52
C LYS A 56 11.71 -0.49 15.94
N HIS A 57 11.80 -0.51 14.61
CA HIS A 57 12.87 -1.15 13.86
C HIS A 57 13.16 -0.36 12.59
N GLY A 58 14.39 -0.34 12.08
CA GLY A 58 14.72 0.23 10.76
C GLY A 58 13.84 1.43 10.35
N TYR A 59 13.11 1.29 9.25
CA TYR A 59 12.16 2.29 8.73
C TYR A 59 10.72 2.15 9.23
N GLY A 60 10.48 1.36 10.28
CA GLY A 60 9.15 0.89 10.63
C GLY A 60 8.90 0.57 12.08
N CYS A 61 7.75 -0.06 12.31
CA CYS A 61 7.29 -0.46 13.63
C CYS A 61 6.50 -1.78 13.56
N ALA A 62 6.66 -2.61 14.58
CA ALA A 62 5.77 -3.72 14.87
C ALA A 62 4.87 -3.35 16.05
N VAL A 63 3.57 -3.61 15.92
CA VAL A 63 2.56 -3.34 16.95
C VAL A 63 1.74 -4.61 17.20
N HIS A 64 1.63 -4.99 18.47
CA HIS A 64 0.93 -6.19 18.91
C HIS A 64 -0.53 -5.90 19.24
N LEU A 65 -1.35 -5.71 18.20
CA LEU A 65 -2.79 -5.47 18.37
C LEU A 65 -3.50 -6.71 18.96
N PRO A 66 -4.69 -6.56 19.56
CA PRO A 66 -5.44 -7.69 20.09
C PRO A 66 -5.81 -8.75 19.04
N THR A 67 -5.94 -8.35 17.77
CA THR A 67 -6.34 -9.22 16.66
C THR A 67 -5.16 -9.80 15.89
N ALA A 68 -4.03 -9.09 15.82
CA ALA A 68 -2.86 -9.49 15.06
C ALA A 68 -1.62 -8.70 15.49
N THR A 69 -0.43 -9.25 15.22
CA THR A 69 0.79 -8.42 15.17
C THR A 69 0.95 -7.89 13.76
N VAL A 70 1.07 -6.57 13.63
CA VAL A 70 1.34 -5.92 12.33
C VAL A 70 2.73 -5.29 12.38
N SER A 71 3.58 -5.61 11.42
CA SER A 71 4.91 -5.02 11.27
C SER A 71 5.00 -4.39 9.89
N PHE A 72 5.31 -3.10 9.86
CA PHE A 72 5.27 -2.29 8.66
C PHE A 72 6.44 -1.32 8.64
N ASP A 73 6.78 -0.82 7.46
CA ASP A 73 7.77 0.23 7.27
C ASP A 73 7.08 1.46 6.66
N PHE A 74 7.49 2.64 7.09
CA PHE A 74 7.06 3.89 6.47
C PHE A 74 7.69 4.04 5.09
N GLY A 75 6.92 4.61 4.16
CA GLY A 75 7.40 4.99 2.84
C GLY A 75 8.29 6.23 2.86
N GLU A 76 8.85 6.56 1.70
CA GLU A 76 9.77 7.70 1.53
C GLU A 76 9.14 9.02 2.01
N GLN A 77 7.83 9.18 1.87
CA GLN A 77 7.05 10.35 2.29
C GLN A 77 6.16 10.05 3.51
N GLY A 78 6.53 9.04 4.30
CA GLY A 78 5.77 8.64 5.49
C GLY A 78 4.52 7.82 5.17
N GLU A 79 4.40 7.26 3.95
CA GLU A 79 3.27 6.43 3.56
C GLU A 79 3.16 5.18 4.45
N ILE A 80 1.94 4.74 4.71
CA ILE A 80 1.63 3.60 5.61
C ILE A 80 0.95 2.44 4.89
N ASP A 81 0.81 2.53 3.57
CA ASP A 81 0.10 1.57 2.72
C ASP A 81 1.06 0.68 1.91
N GLY A 82 2.37 0.85 2.08
CA GLY A 82 3.37 0.00 1.45
C GLY A 82 3.39 -1.41 2.01
N VAL A 83 3.62 -2.39 1.14
CA VAL A 83 3.65 -3.82 1.48
C VAL A 83 4.91 -4.49 0.96
N THR A 84 5.29 -5.59 1.60
CA THR A 84 6.25 -6.56 1.04
C THR A 84 5.71 -7.97 1.26
N LEU A 85 6.18 -8.93 0.46
CA LEU A 85 5.83 -10.34 0.65
C LEU A 85 6.09 -10.80 2.09
N SER A 86 7.24 -10.46 2.66
CA SER A 86 7.60 -10.87 4.03
C SER A 86 6.70 -10.24 5.10
N ARG A 87 6.26 -8.99 4.92
CA ARG A 87 5.30 -8.36 5.85
C ARG A 87 3.92 -9.02 5.75
N LEU A 88 3.45 -9.33 4.54
CA LEU A 88 2.17 -10.00 4.34
C LEU A 88 2.18 -11.44 4.88
N ALA A 89 3.22 -12.20 4.60
CA ALA A 89 3.40 -13.56 5.13
C ALA A 89 3.46 -13.55 6.66
N GLY A 90 4.24 -12.64 7.26
CA GLY A 90 4.33 -12.50 8.71
C GLY A 90 3.04 -12.02 9.38
N PHE A 91 2.23 -11.19 8.70
CA PHE A 91 0.92 -10.75 9.19
C PHE A 91 -0.13 -11.86 9.11
N ALA A 92 -0.14 -12.63 8.03
CA ALA A 92 -1.04 -13.77 7.89
C ALA A 92 -0.66 -14.90 8.83
N GLU A 93 0.64 -15.17 8.99
CA GLU A 93 1.19 -16.26 9.81
C GLU A 93 0.47 -17.59 9.52
N ASN A 94 -0.19 -18.19 10.51
CA ASN A 94 -0.95 -19.43 10.38
C ASN A 94 -2.34 -19.25 9.74
N ARG A 95 -2.74 -18.02 9.41
CA ARG A 95 -4.03 -17.67 8.80
C ARG A 95 -3.98 -17.55 7.27
N LEU A 96 -2.89 -17.93 6.60
CA LEU A 96 -2.80 -17.89 5.13
C LEU A 96 -3.99 -18.58 4.44
N VAL A 97 -4.43 -19.71 5.01
CA VAL A 97 -5.59 -20.48 4.52
C VAL A 97 -6.89 -19.70 4.59
N GLU A 98 -7.05 -18.78 5.54
CA GLU A 98 -8.23 -17.90 5.66
C GLU A 98 -8.29 -16.89 4.51
N TYR A 99 -7.14 -16.52 3.96
CA TYR A 99 -7.04 -15.67 2.78
C TYR A 99 -7.11 -16.44 1.46
N GLY A 100 -7.05 -17.78 1.51
CA GLY A 100 -7.11 -18.64 0.32
C GLY A 100 -5.75 -19.04 -0.24
N PHE A 101 -4.67 -18.97 0.56
CA PHE A 101 -3.35 -19.48 0.22
C PHE A 101 -3.05 -20.75 1.02
N THR A 102 -2.55 -21.80 0.37
CA THR A 102 -2.16 -23.06 1.04
C THR A 102 -0.88 -22.90 1.85
N ASP A 103 0.05 -22.08 1.36
CA ASP A 103 1.37 -21.86 1.94
C ASP A 103 1.97 -20.53 1.46
N GLU A 104 3.17 -20.22 1.97
CA GLU A 104 3.91 -19.02 1.59
C GLU A 104 4.40 -19.04 0.13
N ASP A 105 4.58 -20.22 -0.47
CA ASP A 105 5.03 -20.34 -1.86
C ASP A 105 3.91 -19.92 -2.83
N GLU A 106 2.66 -20.32 -2.56
CA GLU A 106 1.49 -19.87 -3.31
C GLU A 106 1.28 -18.36 -3.17
N LEU A 107 1.41 -17.83 -1.95
CA LEU A 107 1.36 -16.38 -1.71
C LEU A 107 2.46 -15.66 -2.52
N LYS A 108 3.69 -16.17 -2.49
CA LYS A 108 4.83 -15.61 -3.23
C LYS A 108 4.56 -15.61 -4.73
N GLN A 109 4.08 -16.73 -5.28
CA GLN A 109 3.76 -16.83 -6.70
C GLN A 109 2.69 -15.80 -7.11
N CYS A 110 1.64 -15.66 -6.30
CA CYS A 110 0.60 -14.66 -6.53
C CYS A 110 1.14 -13.23 -6.44
N PHE A 111 1.97 -12.93 -5.43
CA PHE A 111 2.60 -11.63 -5.27
C PHE A 111 3.46 -11.26 -6.49
N ASP A 112 4.34 -12.17 -6.93
CA ASP A 112 5.22 -11.96 -8.09
C ASP A 112 4.40 -11.75 -9.39
N GLN A 113 3.28 -12.47 -9.55
CA GLN A 113 2.37 -12.26 -10.68
C GLN A 113 1.75 -10.86 -10.67
N GLU A 114 1.36 -10.34 -9.50
CA GLU A 114 0.77 -9.00 -9.40
C GLU A 114 1.81 -7.88 -9.57
N VAL A 115 3.07 -8.13 -9.20
CA VAL A 115 4.19 -7.26 -9.56
C VAL A 115 4.40 -7.25 -11.08
N ALA A 116 4.45 -8.43 -11.71
CA ALA A 116 4.62 -8.54 -13.16
C ALA A 116 3.45 -7.92 -13.94
N ALA A 117 2.22 -8.01 -13.41
CA ALA A 117 1.02 -7.41 -13.99
C ALA A 117 0.93 -5.89 -13.76
N GLY A 118 1.78 -5.31 -12.90
CA GLY A 118 1.76 -3.90 -12.55
C GLY A 118 0.64 -3.49 -11.59
N SER A 119 -0.07 -4.46 -10.98
CA SER A 119 -1.02 -4.18 -9.89
C SER A 119 -0.29 -3.83 -8.59
N LEU A 120 0.91 -4.37 -8.39
CA LEU A 120 1.85 -3.99 -7.33
C LEU A 120 3.05 -3.30 -7.95
N VAL A 121 3.27 -2.05 -7.57
CA VAL A 121 4.33 -1.20 -8.13
C VAL A 121 5.43 -1.06 -7.10
N TYR A 122 6.63 -1.50 -7.45
CA TYR A 122 7.82 -1.31 -6.62
C TYR A 122 8.13 0.18 -6.44
N SER A 123 8.40 0.60 -5.22
CA SER A 123 8.69 1.99 -4.86
C SER A 123 10.03 2.51 -5.40
N GLY A 124 10.89 1.61 -5.90
CA GLY A 124 12.29 1.93 -6.18
C GLY A 124 13.23 1.70 -4.99
N TYR A 125 12.72 1.24 -3.84
CA TYR A 125 13.55 0.96 -2.66
C TYR A 125 13.18 -0.30 -1.88
N ILE A 126 12.17 -0.29 -1.01
CA ILE A 126 11.85 -1.44 -0.14
C ILE A 126 10.39 -1.88 -0.17
N LEU A 127 9.46 -1.02 -0.64
CA LEU A 127 8.03 -1.27 -0.56
C LEU A 127 7.43 -1.48 -1.95
N TYR A 128 6.29 -2.16 -1.99
CA TYR A 128 5.39 -2.20 -3.12
C TYR A 128 4.09 -1.50 -2.74
N TYR A 129 3.49 -0.81 -3.70
CA TYR A 129 2.21 -0.13 -3.52
C TYR A 129 1.19 -0.68 -4.48
N VAL A 130 -0.06 -0.75 -4.05
CA VAL A 130 -1.18 -1.08 -4.94
C VAL A 130 -1.28 0.04 -5.98
N ALA A 131 -1.29 -0.31 -7.25
CA ALA A 131 -1.45 0.65 -8.33
C ALA A 131 -2.78 1.40 -8.14
N THR A 132 -2.72 2.71 -7.93
CA THR A 132 -3.90 3.54 -8.01
C THR A 132 -4.39 3.50 -9.46
N VAL A 133 -5.67 3.13 -9.65
CA VAL A 133 -6.29 3.25 -10.96
C VAL A 133 -6.25 4.74 -11.31
N ARG A 134 -5.29 5.13 -12.16
CA ARG A 134 -5.47 6.37 -12.90
C ARG A 134 -6.69 6.11 -13.76
N SER A 135 -7.80 6.75 -13.42
CA SER A 135 -8.92 6.88 -14.35
C SER A 135 -8.32 7.45 -15.61
N GLN A 136 -8.04 6.59 -16.59
CA GLN A 136 -7.83 7.05 -17.94
C GLN A 136 -9.21 7.57 -18.33
N THR A 137 -9.43 8.87 -18.15
CA THR A 137 -10.36 9.59 -18.99
C THR A 137 -9.85 9.36 -20.40
N ARG A 138 -10.32 8.29 -21.01
CA ARG A 138 -10.16 8.02 -22.43
C ARG A 138 -11.02 9.10 -23.07
N THR A 139 -10.42 10.26 -23.33
CA THR A 139 -10.97 11.22 -24.27
C THR A 139 -11.00 10.49 -25.60
N LEU A 140 -12.15 9.89 -25.90
CA LEU A 140 -12.56 9.66 -27.27
C LEU A 140 -12.68 11.08 -27.85
N GLU A 141 -11.58 11.60 -28.40
CA GLU A 141 -11.70 12.67 -29.37
C GLU A 141 -12.39 12.05 -30.58
N ASP A 142 -13.68 12.39 -30.66
CA ASP A 142 -14.56 12.15 -31.78
C ASP A 142 -13.84 12.54 -33.06
N SER A 143 -13.66 11.54 -33.92
CA SER A 143 -13.40 11.78 -35.33
C SER A 143 -14.70 12.29 -35.95
N ASP A 144 -14.92 13.59 -35.96
CA ASP A 144 -15.76 14.22 -36.99
C ASP A 144 -15.40 15.70 -37.17
N SER A 145 -14.47 15.97 -38.08
CA SER A 145 -14.33 17.30 -38.69
C SER A 145 -15.21 17.34 -39.94
N PRO A 146 -16.29 18.13 -40.00
CA PRO A 146 -16.95 18.38 -41.27
C PRO A 146 -16.05 19.25 -42.14
N SER A 147 -15.86 18.84 -43.40
CA SER A 147 -15.15 19.64 -44.41
C SER A 147 -15.80 21.02 -44.59
N PRO A 148 -15.03 22.09 -44.84
CA PRO A 148 -15.59 23.42 -45.07
C PRO A 148 -16.36 23.45 -46.41
N PRO A 149 -17.40 24.30 -46.54
CA PRO A 149 -18.14 24.42 -47.80
C PRO A 149 -17.31 25.13 -48.87
N GLU A 150 -17.43 24.66 -50.12
CA GLU A 150 -16.86 25.33 -51.30
C GLU A 150 -17.45 26.74 -51.49
N PRO A 151 -16.66 27.72 -51.98
CA PRO A 151 -17.17 29.06 -52.28
C PRO A 151 -18.01 29.05 -53.57
N PRO A 152 -19.03 29.92 -53.69
CA PRO A 152 -19.82 30.02 -54.90
C PRO A 152 -19.00 30.63 -56.03
N GLY A 153 -19.02 29.98 -57.20
CA GLY A 153 -18.42 30.50 -58.42
C GLY A 153 -19.04 31.83 -58.85
N SER A 154 -18.19 32.80 -59.14
CA SER A 154 -18.59 34.08 -59.75
C SER A 154 -19.03 33.85 -61.20
N PRO A 155 -20.20 34.35 -61.63
CA PRO A 155 -20.51 34.43 -63.05
C PRO A 155 -19.90 35.71 -63.66
N SER A 156 -19.31 35.51 -64.85
CA SER A 156 -18.99 36.46 -65.93
C SER A 156 -18.36 37.81 -65.62
#